data_AF-A0A9E2PCS1-F1
#
_entry.id   AF-A0A9E2PCS1-F1
#
_cell.length_a   1.000
_cell.length_b   1.000
_cell.length_c   1.000
_cell.angle_alpha   90.00
_cell.angle_beta   90.00
_cell.angle_gamma   90.00
#
_symmetry.space_group_name_H-M   'P 1'
#
loop_
_entity.id
_entity.type
_entity.pdbx_description
1 polymer ?
#
loop_
_entity_poly.entity_id
_entity_poly.type
_entity_poly.pdbx_seq_one_letter_code
_entity_poly.pdbx_strand_id
1 'polypeptide(L)'
;MSSNKGMALVLTIMILAIMTTMVVEFIHEVYSTNASLNNWRVSRQLSLAAKSGITIAKKIISDNQSRYAYTYPGKYELPLGNIFAEAAEAADGSGGKVLIRVEDENGKFNLNSTVWPNGTTNEASIDLFKRLLKNIGLDEQIAYRVADWIDSDSESRMGGSEKGAKNAYMDSIDELTLMYGVDFRTYEALKPFVTVYGVDGISSHLININSASLPVILAFNAEITEQLAERIIKYRDLEPLERASDLVKIAGFEGSLGQSLMGMIVVKAVNLRITSLAEDDKIKRIIECVVENYGGMFITKYWRER
;
A
#
# COMPACT_ATOMS: atom_id res chain seq x y z
N MET A 1 40.60 -41.65 60.92
CA MET A 1 39.66 -40.53 60.63
C MET A 1 40.11 -39.70 59.40
N SER A 2 40.67 -40.31 58.35
CA SER A 2 41.20 -39.60 57.16
C SER A 2 40.28 -39.65 55.92
N SER A 3 39.21 -40.46 55.93
CA SER A 3 38.30 -40.64 54.77
C SER A 3 37.27 -39.52 54.59
N ASN A 4 37.04 -38.67 55.60
CA ASN A 4 36.00 -37.64 55.55
C ASN A 4 36.47 -36.34 54.85
N LYS A 5 37.79 -36.10 54.75
CA LYS A 5 38.33 -34.85 54.18
C LYS A 5 38.28 -34.80 52.65
N GLY A 6 38.52 -35.92 51.96
CA GLY A 6 38.41 -36.00 50.49
C GLY A 6 36.97 -35.94 50.00
N MET A 7 36.05 -36.60 50.73
CA MET A 7 34.62 -36.57 50.44
C MET A 7 34.01 -35.17 50.65
N ALA A 8 34.43 -34.47 51.71
CA ALA A 8 34.02 -33.08 51.94
C ALA A 8 34.47 -32.16 50.80
N LEU A 9 35.70 -32.31 50.29
CA LEU A 9 36.20 -31.51 49.17
C LEU A 9 35.40 -31.77 47.88
N VAL A 10 35.15 -33.04 47.54
CA VAL A 10 34.37 -33.40 46.35
C VAL A 10 32.94 -32.84 46.46
N LEU A 11 32.30 -32.96 47.62
CA LEU A 11 30.98 -32.38 47.87
C LEU A 11 30.99 -30.85 47.73
N THR A 12 32.02 -30.17 48.25
CA THR A 12 32.13 -28.70 48.11
C THR A 12 32.31 -28.26 46.66
N ILE A 13 33.12 -28.96 45.87
CA ILE A 13 33.33 -28.64 44.45
C ILE A 13 32.05 -28.92 43.65
N MET A 14 31.35 -30.01 43.95
CA MET A 14 30.08 -30.34 43.29
C MET A 14 29.01 -29.29 43.60
N ILE A 15 28.85 -28.90 44.85
CA ILE A 15 27.92 -27.85 45.26
C ILE A 15 28.33 -26.51 44.62
N LEU A 16 29.62 -26.18 44.59
CA LEU A 16 30.11 -24.96 43.94
C LEU A 16 29.83 -24.95 42.43
N ALA A 17 30.06 -26.08 41.74
CA ALA A 17 29.80 -26.20 40.31
C ALA A 17 28.30 -26.05 40.00
N ILE A 18 27.43 -26.67 40.80
CA ILE A 18 25.98 -26.54 40.67
C ILE A 18 25.54 -25.10 40.93
N MET A 19 26.00 -24.48 42.02
CA MET A 19 25.68 -23.08 42.33
C MET A 19 26.16 -22.13 41.23
N THR A 20 27.36 -22.32 40.71
CA THR A 20 27.90 -21.47 39.64
C THR A 20 27.07 -21.61 38.37
N THR A 21 26.68 -22.84 38.00
CA THR A 21 25.83 -23.08 36.82
C THR A 21 24.46 -22.44 36.99
N MET A 22 23.82 -22.61 38.15
CA MET A 22 22.53 -21.98 38.46
C MET A 22 22.60 -20.45 38.43
N VAL A 23 23.66 -19.85 38.97
CA VAL A 23 23.86 -18.40 38.94
C VAL A 23 24.04 -17.90 37.51
N VAL A 24 24.81 -18.62 36.68
CA VAL A 24 24.99 -18.26 35.26
C VAL A 24 23.68 -18.37 34.48
N GLU A 25 22.91 -19.44 34.68
CA GLU A 25 21.60 -19.62 34.05
C GLU A 25 20.62 -18.53 34.46
N PHE A 26 20.55 -18.20 35.77
CA PHE A 26 19.70 -17.13 36.28
C PHE A 26 20.09 -15.76 35.69
N ILE A 27 21.38 -15.43 35.63
CA ILE A 27 21.84 -14.17 35.03
C ILE A 27 21.45 -14.11 33.54
N HIS A 28 21.60 -15.22 32.82
CA HIS A 28 21.22 -15.28 31.41
C HIS A 28 19.72 -15.11 31.21
N GLU A 29 18.89 -15.75 32.05
CA GLU A 29 17.43 -15.63 32.03
C GLU A 29 16.98 -14.20 32.33
N VAL A 30 17.56 -13.57 33.36
CA VAL A 30 17.26 -12.16 33.72
C VAL A 30 17.65 -11.21 32.59
N TYR A 31 18.83 -11.40 31.98
CA TYR A 31 19.27 -10.58 30.86
C TYR A 31 18.36 -10.73 29.64
N SER A 32 18.06 -11.98 29.26
CA SER A 32 17.19 -12.30 28.12
C SER A 32 15.76 -11.76 28.33
N THR A 33 15.21 -11.94 29.53
CA THR A 33 13.88 -11.45 29.89
C THR A 33 13.83 -9.93 29.85
N ASN A 34 14.81 -9.23 30.43
CA ASN A 34 14.88 -7.78 30.36
C ASN A 34 15.00 -7.26 28.92
N ALA A 35 15.84 -7.90 28.09
CA ALA A 35 15.96 -7.53 26.68
C ALA A 35 14.63 -7.72 25.93
N SER A 36 13.92 -8.83 26.17
CA SER A 36 12.60 -9.10 25.59
C SER A 36 11.54 -8.09 26.03
N LEU A 37 11.49 -7.77 27.33
CA LEU A 37 10.56 -6.77 27.89
C LEU A 37 10.83 -5.38 27.32
N ASN A 38 12.11 -4.99 27.20
CA ASN A 38 12.47 -3.71 26.60
C ASN A 38 12.07 -3.65 25.13
N ASN A 39 12.35 -4.72 24.35
CA ASN A 39 11.95 -4.81 22.95
C ASN A 39 10.42 -4.74 22.79
N TRP A 40 9.67 -5.40 23.66
CA TRP A 40 8.20 -5.34 23.65
C TRP A 40 7.68 -3.93 23.93
N ARG A 41 8.26 -3.24 24.93
CA ARG A 41 7.93 -1.84 25.26
C ARG A 41 8.21 -0.91 24.09
N VAL A 42 9.41 -0.96 23.51
CA VAL A 42 9.81 -0.14 22.36
C VAL A 42 8.91 -0.42 21.17
N SER A 43 8.67 -1.70 20.85
CA SER A 43 7.74 -2.12 19.80
C SER A 43 6.34 -1.52 20.00
N ARG A 44 5.83 -1.48 21.24
CA ARG A 44 4.51 -0.90 21.52
C ARG A 44 4.50 0.62 21.34
N GLN A 45 5.57 1.30 21.74
CA GLN A 45 5.72 2.74 21.48
C GLN A 45 5.77 3.04 19.98
N LEU A 46 6.51 2.26 19.20
CA LEU A 46 6.57 2.39 17.73
C LEU A 46 5.22 2.11 17.06
N SER A 47 4.45 1.13 17.55
CA SER A 47 3.08 0.87 17.08
C SER A 47 2.19 2.10 17.27
N LEU A 48 2.25 2.75 18.44
CA LEU A 48 1.51 3.98 18.71
C LEU A 48 2.01 5.16 17.87
N ALA A 49 3.34 5.28 17.70
CA ALA A 49 3.97 6.27 16.84
C ALA A 49 3.48 6.16 15.39
N ALA A 50 3.47 4.95 14.84
CA ALA A 50 2.99 4.68 13.50
C ALA A 50 1.49 5.04 13.36
N LYS A 51 0.66 4.72 14.36
CA LYS A 51 -0.77 5.09 14.40
C LYS A 51 -0.98 6.59 14.40
N SER A 52 -0.21 7.32 15.21
CA SER A 52 -0.21 8.78 15.21
C SER A 52 0.18 9.34 13.85
N GLY A 53 1.15 8.72 13.16
CA GLY A 53 1.52 9.08 11.79
C GLY A 53 0.35 8.98 10.80
N ILE A 54 -0.49 7.94 10.91
CA ILE A 54 -1.72 7.85 10.09
C ILE A 54 -2.67 9.01 10.38
N THR A 55 -2.87 9.39 11.64
CA THR A 55 -3.73 10.52 12.02
C THR A 55 -3.19 11.85 11.49
N ILE A 56 -1.88 12.07 11.58
CA ILE A 56 -1.21 13.27 11.03
C ILE A 56 -1.38 13.31 9.51
N ALA A 57 -1.17 12.19 8.82
CA ALA A 57 -1.37 12.08 7.39
C ALA A 57 -2.80 12.43 6.98
N LYS A 58 -3.81 11.89 7.67
CA LYS A 58 -5.23 12.22 7.43
C LYS A 58 -5.49 13.72 7.58
N LYS A 59 -4.92 14.37 8.60
CA LYS A 59 -5.08 15.82 8.78
C LYS A 59 -4.47 16.61 7.61
N ILE A 60 -3.24 16.27 7.21
CA ILE A 60 -2.56 16.93 6.08
C ILE A 60 -3.31 16.70 4.77
N ILE A 61 -3.78 15.48 4.52
CA ILE A 61 -4.61 15.14 3.36
C ILE A 61 -5.88 16.00 3.34
N SER A 62 -6.58 16.10 4.46
CA SER A 62 -7.81 16.89 4.58
C SER A 62 -7.55 18.38 4.30
N ASP A 63 -6.49 18.93 4.90
CA ASP A 63 -6.12 20.34 4.69
C ASP A 63 -5.75 20.61 3.22
N ASN A 64 -4.94 19.76 2.60
CA ASN A 64 -4.58 19.90 1.18
C ASN A 64 -5.78 19.78 0.26
N GLN A 65 -6.63 18.77 0.47
CA GLN A 65 -7.83 18.58 -0.35
C GLN A 65 -8.89 19.66 -0.13
N SER A 66 -8.88 20.36 1.00
CA SER A 66 -9.73 21.55 1.21
C SER A 66 -9.23 22.76 0.42
N ARG A 67 -7.92 22.86 0.18
CA ARG A 67 -7.27 23.99 -0.49
C ARG A 67 -7.27 23.87 -2.01
N TYR A 68 -7.15 22.65 -2.53
CA TYR A 68 -6.98 22.40 -3.96
C TYR A 68 -8.14 21.60 -4.57
N ALA A 69 -8.49 21.95 -5.80
CA ALA A 69 -9.49 21.23 -6.60
C ALA A 69 -8.98 19.88 -7.12
N TYR A 70 -7.67 19.63 -7.03
CA TYR A 70 -6.98 18.45 -7.55
C TYR A 70 -6.16 17.74 -6.46
N THR A 71 -5.59 16.59 -6.80
CA THR A 71 -4.56 15.91 -6.00
C THR A 71 -3.31 15.74 -6.85
N TYR A 72 -2.26 16.48 -6.48
CA TYR A 72 -0.92 16.43 -7.05
C TYR A 72 0.07 16.97 -6.00
N PRO A 73 1.28 16.40 -5.84
CA PRO A 73 1.76 15.18 -6.48
C PRO A 73 0.99 13.95 -6.01
N GLY A 74 0.88 12.93 -6.87
CA GLY A 74 0.18 11.67 -6.57
C GLY A 74 0.88 10.80 -5.53
N LYS A 75 2.10 11.14 -5.13
CA LYS A 75 2.88 10.44 -4.12
C LYS A 75 3.83 11.40 -3.43
N TYR A 76 3.93 11.32 -2.12
CA TYR A 76 4.89 12.10 -1.35
C TYR A 76 5.26 11.42 -0.03
N GLU A 77 6.39 11.85 0.54
CA GLU A 77 6.88 11.40 1.83
C GLU A 77 6.95 12.57 2.81
N LEU A 78 6.62 12.31 4.07
CA LEU A 78 6.67 13.25 5.17
C LEU A 78 7.53 12.65 6.29
N PRO A 79 8.82 12.99 6.36
CA PRO A 79 9.65 12.64 7.50
C PRO A 79 9.22 13.50 8.69
N LEU A 80 8.62 12.89 9.71
CA LEU A 80 8.27 13.58 10.95
C LEU A 80 9.46 13.66 11.92
N GLY A 81 10.53 12.90 11.67
CA GLY A 81 11.68 12.83 12.55
C GLY A 81 11.33 12.16 13.89
N ASN A 82 12.05 12.53 14.95
CA ASN A 82 11.83 12.00 16.29
C ASN A 82 10.75 12.81 17.02
N ILE A 83 9.49 12.48 16.75
CA ILE A 83 8.33 13.16 17.36
C ILE A 83 8.13 12.86 18.86
N PHE A 84 8.97 11.98 19.44
CA PHE A 84 8.92 11.60 20.84
C PHE A 84 10.23 11.88 21.58
N ALA A 85 11.12 12.73 21.05
CA ALA A 85 12.44 12.97 21.64
C ALA A 85 12.39 13.32 23.14
N GLU A 86 11.52 14.26 23.53
CA GLU A 86 11.36 14.68 24.93
C GLU A 86 10.83 13.56 25.84
N ALA A 87 9.83 12.81 25.36
CA ALA A 87 9.25 11.69 26.10
C ALA A 87 10.21 10.50 26.20
N ALA A 88 11.09 10.35 25.20
CA ALA A 88 12.09 9.30 25.15
C ALA A 88 13.27 9.61 26.07
N GLU A 89 13.73 10.86 26.11
CA GLU A 89 14.78 11.32 27.04
C GLU A 89 14.37 11.09 28.51
N ALA A 90 13.11 11.38 28.85
CA ALA A 90 12.56 11.11 30.19
C ALA A 90 12.44 9.62 30.53
N ALA A 91 12.48 8.73 29.53
CA ALA A 91 12.28 7.29 29.67
C ALA A 91 13.52 6.45 29.27
N ASP A 92 14.69 7.07 29.15
CA ASP A 92 15.95 6.46 28.70
C ASP A 92 15.79 5.69 27.36
N GLY A 93 15.07 6.31 26.41
CA GLY A 93 14.83 5.80 25.07
C GLY A 93 15.35 6.76 23.99
N SER A 94 15.51 6.26 22.76
CA SER A 94 16.02 7.04 21.63
C SER A 94 14.94 7.92 20.97
N GLY A 95 13.66 7.58 21.13
CA GLY A 95 12.53 8.20 20.47
C GLY A 95 12.45 7.77 19.00
N GLY A 96 11.36 7.08 18.65
CA GLY A 96 11.21 6.49 17.32
C GLY A 96 11.10 7.55 16.23
N LYS A 97 11.81 7.33 15.11
CA LYS A 97 11.66 8.14 13.89
C LYS A 97 10.42 7.69 13.14
N VAL A 98 9.59 8.64 12.72
CA VAL A 98 8.40 8.36 11.91
C VAL A 98 8.56 8.91 10.49
N LEU A 99 8.34 8.05 9.50
CA LEU A 99 8.24 8.37 8.09
C LEU A 99 6.84 8.01 7.59
N ILE A 100 6.13 8.99 7.06
CA ILE A 100 4.84 8.78 6.41
C ILE A 100 5.06 8.81 4.90
N ARG A 101 4.45 7.88 4.18
CA ARG A 101 4.29 7.91 2.72
C ARG A 101 2.80 7.95 2.40
N VAL A 102 2.41 8.88 1.55
CA VAL A 102 1.04 8.96 1.02
C VAL A 102 1.10 8.73 -0.49
N GLU A 103 0.18 7.91 -0.99
CA GLU A 103 0.08 7.56 -2.40
C GLU A 103 -1.39 7.58 -2.83
N ASP A 104 -1.65 8.16 -3.99
CA ASP A 104 -2.95 8.20 -4.64
C ASP A 104 -3.26 6.85 -5.28
N GLU A 105 -4.28 6.17 -4.75
CA GLU A 105 -4.74 4.89 -5.32
C GLU A 105 -5.59 5.11 -6.57
N ASN A 106 -6.25 6.26 -6.71
CA ASN A 106 -7.05 6.56 -7.89
C ASN A 106 -6.21 6.91 -9.12
N GLY A 107 -4.89 7.11 -9.00
CA GLY A 107 -3.99 7.17 -10.15
C GLY A 107 -3.74 5.83 -10.84
N LYS A 108 -4.22 4.73 -10.25
CA LYS A 108 -4.00 3.36 -10.73
C LYS A 108 -5.24 2.82 -11.43
N PHE A 109 -5.05 1.79 -12.25
CA PHE A 109 -6.18 1.07 -12.84
C PHE A 109 -6.91 0.25 -11.76
N ASN A 110 -8.23 0.41 -11.63
CA ASN A 110 -9.00 -0.37 -10.67
C ASN A 110 -9.45 -1.71 -11.28
N LEU A 111 -9.00 -2.81 -10.70
CA LEU A 111 -9.37 -4.17 -11.13
C LEU A 111 -10.88 -4.42 -11.03
N ASN A 112 -11.56 -3.85 -10.02
CA ASN A 112 -13.01 -3.94 -9.86
C ASN A 112 -13.80 -3.19 -10.94
N SER A 113 -13.13 -2.49 -11.87
CA SER A 113 -13.81 -1.81 -12.98
C SER A 113 -14.06 -2.69 -14.19
N THR A 114 -13.53 -3.92 -14.24
CA THR A 114 -13.77 -4.89 -15.32
C THR A 114 -15.21 -5.41 -15.36
N VAL A 115 -15.95 -5.27 -14.26
CA VAL A 115 -17.35 -5.68 -14.12
C VAL A 115 -18.14 -4.54 -13.48
N TRP A 116 -19.24 -4.13 -14.11
CA TRP A 116 -20.13 -3.09 -13.61
C TRP A 116 -20.91 -3.56 -12.38
N PRO A 117 -21.41 -2.66 -11.52
CA PRO A 117 -22.20 -3.03 -10.34
C PRO A 117 -23.48 -3.83 -10.62
N ASN A 118 -23.98 -3.78 -11.86
CA ASN A 118 -25.11 -4.58 -12.32
C ASN A 118 -24.72 -6.03 -12.74
N GLY A 119 -23.45 -6.42 -12.56
CA GLY A 119 -22.91 -7.72 -12.94
C GLY A 119 -22.47 -7.85 -14.40
N THR A 120 -22.70 -6.83 -15.23
CA THR A 120 -22.33 -6.89 -16.66
C THR A 120 -20.84 -6.58 -16.87
N THR A 121 -20.23 -7.28 -17.83
CA THR A 121 -18.85 -7.05 -18.21
C THR A 121 -18.63 -5.63 -18.74
N ASN A 122 -17.53 -4.99 -18.31
CA ASN A 122 -17.10 -3.70 -18.81
C ASN A 122 -15.96 -3.87 -19.82
N GLU A 123 -16.33 -4.15 -21.08
CA GLU A 123 -15.37 -4.38 -22.17
C GLU A 123 -14.36 -3.23 -22.34
N ALA A 124 -14.80 -1.98 -22.16
CA ALA A 124 -13.91 -0.82 -22.26
C ALA A 124 -12.81 -0.83 -21.18
N SER A 125 -13.15 -1.27 -19.96
CA SER A 125 -12.18 -1.41 -18.88
C SER A 125 -11.26 -2.62 -19.09
N ILE A 126 -11.79 -3.75 -19.58
CA ILE A 126 -10.97 -4.91 -19.96
C ILE A 126 -9.95 -4.53 -21.03
N ASP A 127 -10.36 -3.81 -22.08
CA ASP A 127 -9.46 -3.36 -23.14
C ASP A 127 -8.39 -2.37 -22.63
N LEU A 128 -8.76 -1.45 -21.74
CA LEU A 128 -7.79 -0.59 -21.05
C LEU A 128 -6.80 -1.46 -20.26
N PHE A 129 -7.27 -2.45 -19.51
CA PHE A 129 -6.41 -3.30 -18.71
C PHE A 129 -5.46 -4.15 -19.55
N LYS A 130 -5.92 -4.69 -20.69
CA LYS A 130 -5.08 -5.40 -21.66
C LYS A 130 -3.99 -4.49 -22.20
N ARG A 131 -4.30 -3.24 -22.55
CA ARG A 131 -3.29 -2.25 -22.96
C ARG A 131 -2.29 -1.98 -21.85
N LEU A 132 -2.74 -1.84 -20.60
CA LEU A 132 -1.83 -1.67 -19.45
C LEU A 132 -0.88 -2.87 -19.30
N LEU A 133 -1.41 -4.10 -19.30
CA LEU A 133 -0.63 -5.34 -19.21
C LEU A 133 0.43 -5.41 -20.31
N LYS A 134 0.04 -5.11 -21.55
CA LYS A 134 0.95 -5.03 -22.69
C LYS A 134 2.05 -3.99 -22.50
N ASN A 135 1.70 -2.78 -22.02
CA ASN A 135 2.66 -1.69 -21.80
C ASN A 135 3.71 -2.03 -20.73
N ILE A 136 3.39 -2.92 -19.78
CA ILE A 136 4.33 -3.39 -18.74
C ILE A 136 4.94 -4.77 -19.04
N GLY A 137 4.71 -5.31 -20.24
CA GLY A 137 5.30 -6.57 -20.70
C GLY A 137 4.70 -7.84 -20.06
N LEU A 138 3.45 -7.78 -19.59
CA LEU A 138 2.71 -8.91 -19.06
C LEU A 138 1.70 -9.47 -20.08
N ASP A 139 1.23 -10.70 -19.81
CA ASP A 139 0.22 -11.36 -20.64
C ASP A 139 -1.15 -10.65 -20.53
N GLU A 140 -1.67 -10.18 -21.66
CA GLU A 140 -2.98 -9.52 -21.76
C GLU A 140 -4.13 -10.41 -21.27
N GLN A 141 -3.96 -11.74 -21.32
CA GLN A 141 -4.98 -12.69 -20.91
C GLN A 141 -5.29 -12.66 -19.40
N ILE A 142 -4.42 -12.05 -18.60
CA ILE A 142 -4.67 -11.79 -17.17
C ILE A 142 -5.95 -10.95 -17.00
N ALA A 143 -6.28 -10.07 -17.97
CA ALA A 143 -7.50 -9.27 -17.89
C ALA A 143 -8.78 -10.11 -17.84
N TYR A 144 -8.85 -11.20 -18.62
CA TYR A 144 -9.97 -12.13 -18.57
C TYR A 144 -10.02 -12.90 -17.25
N ARG A 145 -8.87 -13.29 -16.70
CA ARG A 145 -8.81 -13.94 -15.38
C ARG A 145 -9.33 -13.03 -14.26
N VAL A 146 -9.04 -11.74 -14.33
CA VAL A 146 -9.55 -10.76 -13.37
C VAL A 146 -11.05 -10.54 -13.56
N ALA A 147 -11.56 -10.49 -14.80
CA ALA A 147 -12.99 -10.40 -15.05
C ALA A 147 -13.76 -11.59 -14.48
N ASP A 148 -13.33 -12.82 -14.79
CA ASP A 148 -13.92 -14.08 -14.31
C ASP A 148 -13.75 -14.26 -12.78
N TRP A 149 -12.75 -13.62 -12.16
CA TRP A 149 -12.64 -13.64 -10.69
C TRP A 149 -13.77 -12.85 -10.01
N ILE A 150 -14.30 -11.85 -10.71
CA ILE A 150 -15.17 -10.81 -10.16
C ILE A 150 -16.64 -11.03 -10.54
N ASP A 151 -16.93 -11.45 -11.77
CA ASP A 151 -18.31 -11.56 -12.23
C ASP A 151 -19.06 -12.71 -11.54
N SER A 152 -20.39 -12.64 -11.62
CA SER A 152 -21.25 -13.54 -10.83
C SER A 152 -21.49 -14.90 -11.47
N ASP A 153 -21.11 -15.08 -12.74
CA ASP A 153 -21.39 -16.29 -13.48
C ASP A 153 -20.31 -17.37 -13.26
N SER A 154 -20.24 -18.36 -14.14
CA SER A 154 -19.25 -19.44 -14.07
C SER A 154 -18.75 -19.81 -15.47
N GLU A 155 -18.93 -18.90 -16.42
CA GLU A 155 -18.54 -19.06 -17.80
C GLU A 155 -17.10 -18.59 -17.99
N SER A 156 -16.18 -19.54 -18.06
CA SER A 156 -14.77 -19.24 -18.27
C SER A 156 -14.51 -18.54 -19.60
N ARG A 157 -14.05 -17.28 -19.57
CA ARG A 157 -13.46 -16.57 -20.73
C ARG A 157 -12.09 -17.15 -21.10
N MET A 158 -11.41 -17.78 -20.14
CA MET A 158 -10.12 -18.43 -20.32
C MET A 158 -10.05 -19.79 -19.61
N GLY A 159 -9.31 -20.74 -20.17
CA GLY A 159 -9.04 -22.02 -19.50
C GLY A 159 -8.57 -21.84 -18.04
N GLY A 160 -9.42 -22.29 -17.11
CA GLY A 160 -9.15 -22.34 -15.68
C GLY A 160 -9.26 -21.00 -14.92
N SER A 161 -9.83 -19.96 -15.51
CA SER A 161 -10.08 -18.66 -14.86
C SER A 161 -11.10 -18.75 -13.71
N GLU A 162 -12.13 -19.58 -13.87
CA GLU A 162 -13.17 -19.85 -12.86
C GLU A 162 -12.73 -20.75 -11.69
N LYS A 163 -11.49 -21.26 -11.73
CA LYS A 163 -11.01 -22.20 -10.70
C LYS A 163 -10.76 -21.48 -9.37
N GLY A 164 -11.75 -21.57 -8.48
CA GLY A 164 -11.69 -20.93 -7.16
C GLY A 164 -11.96 -19.41 -7.24
N ALA A 165 -12.63 -18.96 -8.30
CA ALA A 165 -13.06 -17.58 -8.46
C ALA A 165 -13.96 -17.15 -7.29
N LYS A 166 -13.83 -15.87 -6.92
CA LYS A 166 -14.55 -15.29 -5.79
C LYS A 166 -16.00 -14.94 -6.15
N ASN A 167 -16.22 -14.63 -7.42
CA ASN A 167 -17.49 -14.21 -8.01
C ASN A 167 -18.06 -12.96 -7.31
N ALA A 168 -17.15 -12.08 -6.89
CA ALA A 168 -17.43 -10.82 -6.24
C ALA A 168 -16.24 -9.87 -6.38
N TYR A 169 -16.47 -8.58 -6.13
CA TYR A 169 -15.39 -7.60 -6.11
C TYR A 169 -14.25 -7.98 -5.17
N MET A 170 -13.04 -7.66 -5.60
CA MET A 170 -11.80 -7.84 -4.84
C MET A 170 -11.77 -6.86 -3.66
N ASP A 171 -11.43 -7.35 -2.48
CA ASP A 171 -11.23 -6.57 -1.26
C ASP A 171 -9.77 -6.11 -1.10
N SER A 172 -8.85 -6.86 -1.71
CA SER A 172 -7.42 -6.58 -1.70
C SER A 172 -6.77 -6.96 -3.03
N ILE A 173 -5.76 -6.20 -3.42
CA ILE A 173 -4.87 -6.55 -4.54
C ILE A 173 -4.16 -7.89 -4.31
N ASP A 174 -4.01 -8.33 -3.06
CA ASP A 174 -3.35 -9.59 -2.71
C ASP A 174 -4.12 -10.82 -3.24
N GLU A 175 -5.41 -10.67 -3.55
CA GLU A 175 -6.22 -11.73 -4.17
C GLU A 175 -5.72 -12.16 -5.56
N LEU A 176 -4.96 -11.30 -6.26
CA LEU A 176 -4.26 -11.68 -7.49
C LEU A 176 -3.40 -12.93 -7.30
N THR A 177 -2.82 -13.13 -6.11
CA THR A 177 -1.96 -14.29 -5.81
C THR A 177 -2.75 -15.60 -5.66
N LEU A 178 -4.07 -15.53 -5.56
CA LEU A 178 -4.98 -16.68 -5.49
C LEU A 178 -5.44 -17.13 -6.88
N MET A 179 -5.34 -16.24 -7.88
CA MET A 179 -5.81 -16.52 -9.23
C MET A 179 -4.91 -17.53 -9.94
N TYR A 180 -5.53 -18.55 -10.53
CA TYR A 180 -4.82 -19.53 -11.34
C TYR A 180 -4.11 -18.85 -12.51
N GLY A 181 -2.79 -19.06 -12.64
CA GLY A 181 -1.97 -18.50 -13.70
C GLY A 181 -1.35 -17.14 -13.40
N VAL A 182 -1.57 -16.56 -12.23
CA VAL A 182 -0.89 -15.34 -11.77
C VAL A 182 0.22 -15.73 -10.80
N ASP A 183 1.47 -15.65 -11.25
CA ASP A 183 2.63 -15.94 -10.40
C ASP A 183 3.08 -14.72 -9.59
N PHE A 184 3.98 -14.93 -8.62
CA PHE A 184 4.49 -13.85 -7.77
C PHE A 184 5.20 -12.73 -8.56
N ARG A 185 5.86 -13.08 -9.67
CA ARG A 185 6.54 -12.10 -10.53
C ARG A 185 5.53 -11.18 -11.22
N THR A 186 4.47 -11.77 -11.76
CA THR A 186 3.34 -11.06 -12.38
C THR A 186 2.67 -10.14 -11.37
N TYR A 187 2.38 -10.65 -10.17
CA TYR A 187 1.80 -9.86 -9.08
C TYR A 187 2.68 -8.65 -8.73
N GLU A 188 3.98 -8.84 -8.49
CA GLU A 188 4.87 -7.73 -8.12
C GLU A 188 5.07 -6.72 -9.25
N ALA A 189 5.08 -7.17 -10.52
CA ALA A 189 5.15 -6.28 -11.68
C ALA A 189 3.86 -5.46 -11.87
N LEU A 190 2.69 -6.04 -11.56
CA LEU A 190 1.39 -5.41 -11.76
C LEU A 190 1.01 -4.44 -10.65
N LYS A 191 1.34 -4.78 -9.41
CA LYS A 191 0.99 -4.09 -8.16
C LYS A 191 1.19 -2.57 -8.15
N PRO A 192 2.24 -1.98 -8.75
CA PRO A 192 2.41 -0.52 -8.77
C PRO A 192 1.34 0.21 -9.60
N PHE A 193 0.70 -0.48 -10.54
CA PHE A 193 -0.17 0.12 -11.56
C PHE A 193 -1.66 -0.13 -11.32
N VAL A 194 -2.01 -0.97 -10.34
CA VAL A 194 -3.39 -1.40 -10.11
C VAL A 194 -3.85 -1.14 -8.67
N THR A 195 -5.17 -1.01 -8.52
CA THR A 195 -5.85 -0.92 -7.23
C THR A 195 -7.16 -1.70 -7.26
N VAL A 196 -7.82 -1.81 -6.10
CA VAL A 196 -9.20 -2.32 -5.97
C VAL A 196 -10.15 -1.24 -5.44
N TYR A 197 -9.63 -0.03 -5.15
CA TYR A 197 -10.36 1.05 -4.51
C TYR A 197 -10.84 2.07 -5.55
N GLY A 198 -12.16 2.14 -5.76
CA GLY A 198 -12.80 3.04 -6.74
C GLY A 198 -13.17 4.41 -6.16
N VAL A 199 -13.43 5.37 -7.04
CA VAL A 199 -13.89 6.71 -6.65
C VAL A 199 -15.32 6.61 -6.11
N ASP A 200 -15.55 7.16 -4.92
CA ASP A 200 -16.86 7.23 -4.25
C ASP A 200 -17.60 5.87 -4.10
N GLY A 201 -16.83 4.78 -4.00
CA GLY A 201 -17.36 3.40 -3.88
C GLY A 201 -18.13 2.85 -5.09
N ILE A 202 -18.42 3.68 -6.11
CA ILE A 202 -19.28 3.34 -7.26
C ILE A 202 -18.53 3.54 -8.58
N SER A 203 -17.75 4.62 -8.70
CA SER A 203 -17.00 4.95 -9.92
C SER A 203 -15.64 4.27 -9.91
N SER A 204 -15.63 2.94 -10.12
CA SER A 204 -14.39 2.17 -10.20
C SER A 204 -13.55 2.49 -11.44
N HIS A 205 -14.16 2.97 -12.53
CA HIS A 205 -13.50 3.19 -13.82
C HIS A 205 -12.71 4.51 -13.94
N LEU A 206 -12.90 5.45 -13.00
CA LEU A 206 -12.28 6.77 -13.08
C LEU A 206 -10.84 6.74 -12.53
N ILE A 207 -9.92 7.34 -13.28
CA ILE A 207 -8.49 7.40 -12.94
C ILE A 207 -8.05 8.85 -12.75
N ASN A 208 -7.34 9.17 -11.68
CA ASN A 208 -6.77 10.48 -11.47
C ASN A 208 -5.60 10.73 -12.44
N ILE A 209 -5.85 11.56 -13.45
CA ILE A 209 -4.86 11.87 -14.49
C ILE A 209 -3.65 12.63 -13.96
N ASN A 210 -3.78 13.31 -12.81
CA ASN A 210 -2.66 14.03 -12.20
C ASN A 210 -1.68 13.09 -11.48
N SER A 211 -2.07 11.86 -11.15
CA SER A 211 -1.22 10.88 -10.46
C SER A 211 -0.92 9.62 -11.28
N ALA A 212 -1.66 9.40 -12.38
CA ALA A 212 -1.47 8.26 -13.26
C ALA A 212 -0.03 8.13 -13.77
N SER A 213 0.52 6.93 -13.71
CA SER A 213 1.87 6.65 -14.24
C SER A 213 1.85 6.58 -15.77
N LEU A 214 3.03 6.67 -16.41
CA LEU A 214 3.15 6.60 -17.86
C LEU A 214 2.48 5.35 -18.47
N PRO A 215 2.68 4.11 -17.94
CA PRO A 215 2.01 2.92 -18.49
C PRO A 215 0.48 2.98 -18.39
N VAL A 216 -0.06 3.60 -17.33
CA VAL A 216 -1.50 3.79 -17.14
C VAL A 216 -2.03 4.83 -18.12
N ILE A 217 -1.32 5.93 -18.35
CA ILE A 217 -1.72 6.96 -19.32
C ILE A 217 -1.76 6.38 -20.75
N LEU A 218 -0.74 5.60 -21.13
CA LEU A 218 -0.69 4.90 -22.41
C LEU A 218 -1.84 3.91 -22.60
N ALA A 219 -2.43 3.41 -21.51
CA ALA A 219 -3.47 2.40 -21.57
C ALA A 219 -4.88 2.99 -21.86
N PHE A 220 -5.11 4.29 -21.66
CA PHE A 220 -6.43 4.90 -21.87
C PHE A 220 -6.96 4.67 -23.29
N ASN A 221 -6.13 4.88 -24.30
CA ASN A 221 -6.52 4.77 -25.70
C ASN A 221 -5.32 4.35 -26.56
N ALA A 222 -5.55 3.49 -27.56
CA ALA A 222 -4.52 2.99 -28.47
C ALA A 222 -3.84 4.10 -29.32
N GLU A 223 -4.49 5.26 -29.47
CA GLU A 223 -3.94 6.43 -30.17
C GLU A 223 -2.94 7.23 -29.32
N ILE A 224 -2.88 7.00 -28.00
CA ILE A 224 -1.96 7.72 -27.12
C ILE A 224 -0.56 7.14 -27.28
N THR A 225 0.29 7.92 -27.96
CA THR A 225 1.72 7.64 -28.05
C THR A 225 2.46 8.05 -26.77
N GLU A 226 3.66 7.53 -26.57
CA GLU A 226 4.54 7.94 -25.46
C GLU A 226 4.78 9.45 -25.44
N GLN A 227 4.91 10.07 -26.61
CA GLN A 227 5.06 11.53 -26.73
C GLN A 227 3.82 12.29 -26.23
N LEU A 228 2.61 11.80 -26.50
CA LEU A 228 1.37 12.40 -26.01
C LEU A 228 1.23 12.18 -24.49
N ALA A 229 1.54 10.98 -24.00
CA ALA A 229 1.51 10.68 -22.57
C ALA A 229 2.51 11.53 -21.77
N GLU A 230 3.73 11.73 -22.30
CA GLU A 230 4.72 12.62 -21.71
C GLU A 230 4.26 14.08 -21.66
N ARG A 231 3.47 14.56 -22.63
CA ARG A 231 2.92 15.92 -22.59
C ARG A 231 1.97 16.09 -21.41
N ILE A 232 1.16 15.08 -21.10
CA ILE A 232 0.31 15.10 -19.90
C ILE A 232 1.17 15.22 -18.64
N ILE A 233 2.21 14.39 -18.52
CA ILE A 233 3.12 14.39 -17.36
C ILE A 233 3.82 15.75 -17.21
N LYS A 234 4.42 16.26 -18.29
CA LYS A 234 5.10 17.57 -18.29
C LYS A 234 4.14 18.71 -17.96
N TYR A 235 2.92 18.66 -18.47
CA TYR A 235 1.91 19.68 -18.19
C TYR A 235 1.54 19.69 -16.70
N ARG A 236 1.16 18.54 -16.13
CA ARG A 236 0.74 18.46 -14.71
C ARG A 236 1.87 18.75 -13.72
N ASP A 237 3.13 18.57 -14.12
CA ASP A 237 4.29 18.95 -13.31
C ASP A 237 4.46 20.48 -13.19
N LEU A 238 3.94 21.24 -14.16
CA LEU A 238 3.93 22.70 -14.17
C LEU A 238 2.61 23.28 -13.64
N GLU A 239 1.49 22.77 -14.15
CA GLU A 239 0.14 23.21 -13.86
C GLU A 239 -0.79 21.97 -13.80
N PRO A 240 -0.99 21.37 -12.62
CA PRO A 240 -1.91 20.25 -12.45
C PRO A 240 -3.31 20.57 -12.97
N LEU A 241 -3.97 19.59 -13.59
CA LEU A 241 -5.32 19.78 -14.11
C LEU A 241 -6.29 19.98 -12.95
N GLU A 242 -7.16 21.00 -13.01
CA GLU A 242 -8.16 21.28 -11.98
C GLU A 242 -9.53 20.67 -12.32
N ARG A 243 -9.75 20.34 -13.59
CA ARG A 243 -10.96 19.70 -14.12
C ARG A 243 -10.59 18.74 -15.24
N ALA A 244 -11.40 17.70 -15.46
CA ALA A 244 -11.22 16.79 -16.59
C ALA A 244 -11.19 17.53 -17.95
N SER A 245 -11.97 18.61 -18.08
CA SER A 245 -11.99 19.45 -19.26
C SER A 245 -10.67 20.18 -19.55
N ASP A 246 -9.80 20.35 -18.55
CA ASP A 246 -8.50 21.00 -18.75
C ASP A 246 -7.56 20.19 -19.64
N LEU A 247 -7.87 18.92 -19.92
CA LEU A 247 -7.10 18.07 -20.82
C LEU A 247 -6.93 18.70 -22.20
N VAL A 248 -7.92 19.46 -22.69
CA VAL A 248 -7.86 20.15 -23.99
C VAL A 248 -6.81 21.26 -24.04
N LYS A 249 -6.25 21.68 -22.91
CA LYS A 249 -5.15 22.65 -22.86
C LYS A 249 -3.81 22.03 -23.27
N ILE A 250 -3.74 20.70 -23.32
CA ILE A 250 -2.53 19.95 -23.65
C ILE A 250 -2.51 19.66 -25.15
N ALA A 251 -1.41 20.04 -25.81
CA ALA A 251 -1.24 19.85 -27.25
C ALA A 251 -1.43 18.39 -27.67
N GLY A 252 -2.38 18.12 -28.57
CA GLY A 252 -2.77 16.79 -29.03
C GLY A 252 -4.04 16.23 -28.39
N PHE A 253 -4.64 16.94 -27.43
CA PHE A 253 -5.88 16.54 -26.75
C PHE A 253 -7.04 17.54 -26.96
N GLU A 254 -6.95 18.44 -27.94
CA GLU A 254 -7.99 19.43 -28.26
C GLU A 254 -9.22 18.80 -28.95
N GLY A 255 -9.04 17.64 -29.58
CA GLY A 255 -10.04 16.97 -30.42
C GLY A 255 -10.80 15.82 -29.76
N SER A 256 -11.26 14.88 -30.59
CA SER A 256 -12.03 13.70 -30.18
C SER A 256 -11.29 12.83 -29.17
N LEU A 257 -9.96 12.72 -29.29
CA LEU A 257 -9.13 11.97 -28.34
C LEU A 257 -9.31 12.53 -26.93
N GLY A 258 -9.06 13.83 -26.70
CA GLY A 258 -9.23 14.45 -25.39
C GLY A 258 -10.66 14.36 -24.87
N GLN A 259 -11.67 14.56 -25.73
CA GLN A 259 -13.08 14.40 -25.35
C GLN A 259 -13.41 12.98 -24.87
N SER A 260 -12.88 11.95 -25.54
CA SER A 260 -13.10 10.55 -25.15
C SER A 260 -12.53 10.22 -23.76
N LEU A 261 -11.45 10.90 -23.36
CA LEU A 261 -10.80 10.69 -22.06
C LEU A 261 -11.55 11.38 -20.91
N MET A 262 -12.34 12.44 -21.16
CA MET A 262 -12.97 13.23 -20.09
C MET A 262 -13.91 12.39 -19.19
N GLY A 263 -14.55 11.37 -19.75
CA GLY A 263 -15.42 10.44 -19.00
C GLY A 263 -14.66 9.32 -18.27
N MET A 264 -13.34 9.24 -18.42
CA MET A 264 -12.49 8.20 -17.83
C MET A 264 -11.55 8.75 -16.75
N ILE A 265 -11.49 10.08 -16.61
CA ILE A 265 -10.53 10.73 -15.72
C ILE A 265 -11.20 11.53 -14.61
N VAL A 266 -10.51 11.60 -13.49
CA VAL A 266 -10.70 12.61 -12.45
C VAL A 266 -9.38 13.34 -12.23
N VAL A 267 -9.42 14.38 -11.41
CA VAL A 267 -8.24 15.20 -11.08
C VAL A 267 -7.92 15.19 -9.59
N LYS A 268 -8.82 14.64 -8.78
CA LYS A 268 -8.76 14.63 -7.32
C LYS A 268 -8.91 13.21 -6.82
N ALA A 269 -8.01 12.81 -5.92
CA ALA A 269 -8.04 11.51 -5.29
C ALA A 269 -9.12 11.48 -4.21
N VAL A 270 -9.83 10.35 -4.11
CA VAL A 270 -10.70 10.05 -2.97
C VAL A 270 -10.06 8.97 -2.10
N ASN A 271 -9.34 8.02 -2.71
CA ASN A 271 -8.69 6.92 -2.04
C ASN A 271 -7.18 7.15 -1.98
N LEU A 272 -6.65 7.13 -0.76
CA LEU A 272 -5.23 7.37 -0.49
C LEU A 272 -4.69 6.23 0.36
N ARG A 273 -3.56 5.67 -0.08
CA ARG A 273 -2.77 4.73 0.70
C ARG A 273 -1.81 5.52 1.57
N ILE A 274 -1.84 5.25 2.87
CA ILE A 274 -0.95 5.85 3.86
C ILE A 274 -0.11 4.72 4.44
N THR A 275 1.21 4.84 4.34
CA THR A 275 2.18 3.96 5.01
C THR A 275 2.91 4.78 6.06
N SER A 276 2.82 4.38 7.32
CA SER A 276 3.51 5.00 8.44
C SER A 276 4.52 4.02 9.00
N LEU A 277 5.81 4.31 8.79
CA LEU A 277 6.94 3.57 9.32
C LEU A 277 7.44 4.28 10.58
N ALA A 278 7.43 3.57 11.70
CA ALA A 278 8.09 4.00 12.93
C ALA A 278 9.27 3.06 13.21
N GLU A 279 10.46 3.61 13.40
CA GLU A 279 11.66 2.82 13.68
C GLU A 279 12.50 3.36 14.84
N ASP A 280 13.06 2.43 15.60
CA ASP A 280 14.06 2.65 16.64
C ASP A 280 15.11 1.54 16.54
N ASP A 281 16.32 1.90 16.12
CA ASP A 281 17.45 1.02 15.82
C ASP A 281 17.07 -0.23 15.01
N LYS A 282 16.81 -1.35 15.70
CA LYS A 282 16.54 -2.66 15.11
C LYS A 282 15.05 -2.99 15.02
N ILE A 283 14.19 -2.23 15.69
CA ILE A 283 12.76 -2.49 15.75
C ILE A 283 12.05 -1.53 14.80
N LYS A 284 11.22 -2.10 13.93
CA LYS A 284 10.39 -1.35 12.99
C LYS A 284 8.93 -1.75 13.19
N ARG A 285 8.05 -0.77 13.08
CA ARG A 285 6.61 -0.98 12.96
C ARG A 285 6.10 -0.24 11.74
N ILE A 286 5.39 -0.96 10.88
CA ILE A 286 4.83 -0.42 9.64
C ILE A 286 3.33 -0.59 9.72
N ILE A 287 2.63 0.53 9.59
CA ILE A 287 1.18 0.53 9.41
C ILE A 287 0.88 1.00 8.00
N GLU A 288 0.16 0.16 7.28
CA GLU A 288 -0.36 0.46 5.96
C GLU A 288 -1.87 0.51 6.03
N CYS A 289 -2.46 1.61 5.59
CA CYS A 289 -3.91 1.73 5.49
C CYS A 289 -4.32 2.39 4.18
N VAL A 290 -5.50 2.03 3.68
CA VAL A 290 -6.15 2.76 2.60
C VAL A 290 -7.38 3.45 3.18
N VAL A 291 -7.47 4.74 2.91
CA VAL A 291 -8.54 5.59 3.42
C VAL A 291 -9.27 6.24 2.25
N GLU A 292 -10.59 6.27 2.36
CA GLU A 292 -11.48 7.02 1.49
C GLU A 292 -11.80 8.35 2.18
N ASN A 293 -11.61 9.48 1.50
CA ASN A 293 -11.83 10.81 2.07
C ASN A 293 -13.02 11.54 1.44
N TYR A 294 -14.08 11.71 2.23
CA TYR A 294 -15.25 12.52 1.86
C TYR A 294 -15.20 13.87 2.57
N GLY A 295 -14.46 14.82 1.99
CA GLY A 295 -14.44 16.21 2.50
C GLY A 295 -13.94 16.33 3.95
N GLY A 296 -12.98 15.49 4.35
CA GLY A 296 -12.41 15.44 5.70
C GLY A 296 -12.95 14.30 6.57
N MET A 297 -14.02 13.61 6.15
CA MET A 297 -14.47 12.38 6.77
C MET A 297 -13.75 11.18 6.15
N PHE A 298 -12.95 10.48 6.96
CA PHE A 298 -12.16 9.34 6.51
C PHE A 298 -12.81 8.00 6.84
N ILE A 299 -13.04 7.17 5.84
CA ILE A 299 -13.44 5.76 5.99
C ILE A 299 -12.22 4.88 5.73
N THR A 300 -11.88 4.01 6.67
CA THR A 300 -10.75 3.09 6.49
C THR A 300 -11.24 1.86 5.72
N LYS A 301 -10.68 1.62 4.53
CA LYS A 301 -11.00 0.45 3.68
C LYS A 301 -10.07 -0.71 3.91
N TYR A 302 -8.83 -0.42 4.29
CA TYR A 302 -7.80 -1.40 4.52
C TYR A 302 -6.92 -0.98 5.70
N TRP A 303 -6.51 -1.95 6.52
CA TRP A 303 -5.60 -1.73 7.63
C TRP A 303 -4.72 -2.95 7.85
N ARG A 304 -3.40 -2.75 7.87
CA ARG A 304 -2.42 -3.78 8.17
C ARG A 304 -1.28 -3.21 9.01
N GLU A 305 -0.96 -3.87 10.11
CA GLU A 305 0.17 -3.56 10.98
C GLU A 305 1.17 -4.72 10.92
N ARG A 306 2.46 -4.41 10.71
CA ARG A 306 3.58 -5.37 10.66
C ARG A 306 4.71 -4.89 11.56
#